data_AF-A0A8S9ZF01-F1
#
_entry.id   AF-A0A8S9ZF01-F1
#
_cell.length_a   1.000
_cell.length_b   1.000
_cell.length_c   1.000
_cell.angle_alpha   90.00
_cell.angle_beta   90.00
_cell.angle_gamma   90.00
#
_symmetry.space_group_name_H-M   'P 1'
#
loop_
_entity.id
_entity.type
_entity.pdbx_description
1 polymer ?
#
loop_
_entity_poly.entity_id
_entity_poly.type
_entity_poly.pdbx_seq_one_letter_code
_entity_poly.pdbx_strand_id
1 'polypeptide(L)' 'MEDFRDSGNNQKWWIDNMENKFGKSKYNGNEIAKRARKELGKREYRLWTWNCEHFATWCRYDKAKSPQANLLNYFKLY' A
#
# COMPACT_ATOMS: atom_id res chain seq x y z
N MET A 1 6.36 7.90 15.52
CA MET A 1 5.29 6.90 15.29
C MET A 1 5.80 5.61 15.91
N GLU A 2 5.55 5.44 17.20
CA GLU A 2 6.12 4.37 18.02
C GLU A 2 5.08 3.27 18.32
N ASP A 3 3.79 3.62 18.39
CA ASP A 3 2.67 2.68 18.43
C ASP A 3 1.85 2.74 17.12
N PHE A 4 1.43 1.58 16.61
CA PHE A 4 0.49 1.46 15.50
C PHE A 4 -0.82 2.20 15.79
N ARG A 5 -1.25 2.27 17.05
CA ARG A 5 -2.47 3.00 17.45
C ARG A 5 -2.40 4.50 17.16
N ASP A 6 -1.20 5.08 17.15
CA ASP A 6 -0.99 6.49 16.82
C ASP A 6 -1.17 6.76 15.31
N SER A 7 -1.19 5.72 14.47
CA SER A 7 -1.41 5.87 13.02
C SER A 7 -2.85 6.17 12.65
N GLY A 8 -3.79 5.79 13.50
CA GLY A 8 -5.21 5.86 13.22
C GLY A 8 -5.83 7.24 13.45
N ASN A 9 -5.09 8.21 14.01
CA ASN A 9 -5.62 9.51 14.41
C ASN A 9 -6.97 9.40 15.18
N ASN A 10 -7.03 8.47 16.15
CA ASN A 10 -8.23 8.10 16.93
C ASN A 10 -9.44 7.60 16.12
N GLN A 11 -9.26 7.19 14.86
CA GLN A 11 -10.32 6.59 14.05
C GLN A 11 -10.41 5.07 14.26
N LYS A 12 -11.61 4.53 14.04
CA LYS A 12 -11.86 3.08 14.04
C LYS A 12 -11.17 2.43 12.84
N TRP A 13 -10.49 1.31 13.08
CA TRP A 13 -9.75 0.55 12.06
C TRP A 13 -10.17 -0.93 12.08
N TRP A 14 -9.88 -1.62 10.99
CA TRP A 14 -10.05 -3.07 10.84
C TRP A 14 -8.90 -3.64 10.01
N ILE A 15 -8.67 -4.94 10.13
CA ILE A 15 -7.68 -5.65 9.33
C ILE A 15 -8.34 -6.07 8.02
N ASP A 16 -7.80 -5.61 6.90
CA ASP A 16 -8.18 -6.10 5.57
C ASP A 16 -6.95 -6.70 4.87
N ASN A 17 -6.96 -8.02 4.69
CA ASN A 17 -5.92 -8.71 3.97
C ASN A 17 -6.13 -8.69 2.45
N MET A 18 -7.28 -8.28 1.93
CA MET A 18 -7.64 -8.34 0.50
C MET A 18 -7.61 -9.75 -0.13
N GLU A 19 -7.80 -10.80 0.68
CA GLU A 19 -7.76 -12.19 0.18
C GLU A 19 -8.86 -12.49 -0.84
N ASN A 20 -10.01 -11.82 -0.75
CA ASN A 20 -11.08 -11.92 -1.75
C ASN A 20 -10.63 -11.46 -3.15
N LYS A 21 -9.61 -10.59 -3.24
CA LYS A 21 -9.11 -10.02 -4.50
C LYS A 21 -7.85 -10.71 -5.01
N PHE A 22 -6.95 -11.13 -4.12
CA PHE A 22 -5.64 -11.65 -4.49
C PHE A 22 -5.41 -13.11 -4.08
N GLY A 23 -6.34 -13.72 -3.36
CA GLY A 23 -6.16 -15.01 -2.70
C GLY A 23 -5.25 -14.93 -1.47
N LYS A 24 -4.85 -16.10 -0.96
CA LYS A 24 -3.88 -16.19 0.14
C LYS A 24 -2.51 -15.69 -0.30
N SER A 25 -1.83 -14.97 0.60
CA SER A 25 -0.46 -14.52 0.33
C SER A 25 0.48 -15.71 0.18
N LYS A 26 1.42 -15.60 -0.76
CA LYS A 26 2.54 -16.55 -0.91
C LYS A 26 3.65 -16.33 0.13
N TYR A 27 3.62 -15.21 0.84
CA TYR A 27 4.64 -14.82 1.83
C TYR A 27 4.09 -14.97 3.24
N ASN A 28 4.96 -15.39 4.17
CA ASN A 28 4.62 -15.34 5.59
C ASN A 28 4.80 -13.91 6.14
N GLY A 29 4.32 -13.68 7.38
CA GLY A 29 4.39 -12.37 8.02
C GLY A 29 5.81 -11.78 8.12
N ASN A 30 6.82 -12.63 8.36
CA ASN A 30 8.22 -12.19 8.49
C ASN A 30 8.79 -11.71 7.14
N GLU A 31 8.47 -12.41 6.06
CA GLU A 31 8.86 -12.01 4.70
C GLU A 31 8.19 -10.70 4.28
N ILE A 32 6.90 -10.55 4.57
CA ILE A 32 6.14 -9.32 4.31
C ILE A 32 6.78 -8.15 5.06
N ALA A 33 7.10 -8.32 6.35
CA ALA A 33 7.77 -7.29 7.15
C ALA A 33 9.18 -6.96 6.62
N LYS A 34 9.94 -7.97 6.16
CA LYS A 34 11.27 -7.75 5.55
C LYS A 34 11.17 -6.95 4.25
N ARG A 35 10.15 -7.22 3.43
CA ARG A 35 9.87 -6.45 2.20
C ARG A 35 9.51 -5.00 2.54
N ALA A 36 8.63 -4.79 3.50
CA ALA A 36 8.27 -3.44 3.97
C ALA A 36 9.49 -2.65 4.44
N ARG A 37 10.36 -3.27 5.25
CA ARG A 37 11.59 -2.62 5.75
C ARG A 37 12.58 -2.24 4.65
N LYS A 38 12.66 -3.01 3.56
CA LYS A 38 13.56 -2.69 2.43
C LYS A 38 13.19 -1.40 1.69
N GLU A 39 11.94 -0.97 1.78
CA GLU A 39 11.48 0.25 1.14
C GLU A 39 11.44 1.46 2.10
N LEU A 40 11.69 1.25 3.41
CA LEU A 40 11.82 2.35 4.37
C LEU A 40 12.99 3.27 3.97
N GLY A 41 12.74 4.57 3.95
CA GLY A 41 13.72 5.58 3.56
C GLY A 41 13.85 5.83 2.05
N LYS A 42 13.23 5.01 1.20
CA LYS A 42 13.13 5.31 -0.24
C LYS A 42 12.03 6.35 -0.45
N ARG A 43 12.42 7.55 -0.91
CA ARG A 43 11.59 8.76 -0.90
C ARG A 43 10.92 9.07 -2.25
N GLU A 44 10.59 8.06 -3.04
CA GLU A 44 9.72 8.22 -4.22
C GLU A 44 8.25 7.98 -3.85
N TYR A 45 7.78 8.62 -2.77
CA TYR A 45 6.36 8.60 -2.41
C TYR A 45 5.58 9.48 -3.40
N ARG A 46 5.22 8.89 -4.53
CA ARG A 46 4.32 9.52 -5.50
C ARG A 46 2.90 9.28 -4.99
N LEU A 47 2.27 10.33 -4.46
CA LEU A 47 0.90 10.34 -3.89
C LEU A 47 -0.12 9.52 -4.71
N TRP A 48 0.08 9.42 -6.02
CA TRP A 48 -0.85 8.84 -6.98
C TRP A 48 -0.42 7.45 -7.52
N THR A 49 0.84 7.04 -7.37
CA THR A 49 1.35 5.77 -7.95
C THR A 49 2.06 4.85 -6.95
N TRP A 50 2.41 5.36 -5.76
CA TRP A 50 3.08 4.66 -4.65
C TRP A 50 2.45 5.05 -3.31
N ASN A 51 1.11 5.03 -3.24
CA ASN A 51 0.38 5.28 -2.00
C ASN A 51 0.47 4.07 -1.02
N CYS A 52 -0.09 4.23 0.18
CA CYS A 52 -0.12 3.19 1.21
C CYS A 52 -0.75 1.86 0.75
N GLU A 53 -1.79 1.89 -0.11
CA GLU A 53 -2.44 0.67 -0.60
C GLU A 53 -1.53 -0.09 -1.58
N HIS A 54 -0.86 0.61 -2.49
CA HIS A 54 0.07 0.00 -3.43
C HIS A 54 1.26 -0.62 -2.68
N PHE A 55 1.81 0.10 -1.71
CA PHE A 55 2.88 -0.38 -0.86
C PHE A 55 2.48 -1.66 -0.09
N ALA A 56 1.32 -1.65 0.59
CA ALA A 56 0.82 -2.80 1.33
C ALA A 56 0.57 -4.00 0.40
N THR A 57 0.01 -3.76 -0.78
CA THR A 57 -0.24 -4.79 -1.81
C THR A 57 1.07 -5.39 -2.32
N TRP A 58 2.07 -4.57 -2.63
CA TRP A 58 3.37 -5.05 -3.06
C TRP A 58 4.09 -5.86 -1.97
N CYS A 59 4.01 -5.41 -0.71
CA CYS A 59 4.59 -6.13 0.43
C CYS A 59 3.96 -7.52 0.59
N ARG A 60 2.63 -7.61 0.52
CA ARG A 60 1.87 -8.84 0.79
C ARG A 60 1.72 -9.77 -0.42
N TYR A 61 1.65 -9.24 -1.63
CA TYR A 61 1.27 -10.01 -2.82
C TYR A 61 2.29 -9.94 -3.96
N ASP A 62 3.30 -9.08 -3.86
CA ASP A 62 4.29 -8.88 -4.94
C ASP A 62 3.63 -8.54 -6.28
N LYS A 63 2.50 -7.82 -6.19
CA LYS A 63 1.76 -7.30 -7.33
C LYS A 63 2.02 -5.80 -7.42
N ALA A 64 2.67 -5.37 -8.50
CA ALA A 64 2.69 -3.97 -8.91
C ALA A 64 1.32 -3.64 -9.53
N LYS A 65 0.46 -2.92 -8.82
CA LYS A 65 -0.83 -2.46 -9.39
C LYS A 65 -0.62 -1.17 -10.17
N SER A 66 -0.80 -1.19 -11.49
CA SER A 66 -1.25 -0.02 -12.28
C SER A 66 -1.87 -0.47 -13.60
N PRO A 67 -3.03 0.12 -13.98
CA PRO A 67 -3.06 0.75 -15.30
C PRO A 67 -3.68 2.16 -15.34
N GLN A 68 -4.04 2.79 -14.22
CA GLN A 68 -4.70 4.11 -14.25
C GLN A 68 -3.90 5.17 -13.49
N ALA A 69 -2.89 5.71 -14.17
CA ALA A 69 -2.61 7.14 -14.11
C ALA A 69 -3.68 7.92 -14.90
N ASN A 70 -4.97 7.59 -14.74
CA ASN A 70 -6.05 8.21 -15.51
C ASN A 70 -6.50 9.53 -14.87
N LEU A 71 -5.53 10.41 -14.59
CA LEU A 71 -5.77 11.78 -14.17
C LEU A 71 -5.17 12.79 -15.16
N LEU A 72 -4.81 12.35 -16.37
CA LEU A 72 -4.50 13.26 -17.48
C LEU A 72 -5.74 13.72 -18.25
N ASN A 73 -6.93 13.18 -17.95
CA ASN A 73 -8.17 13.56 -18.64
C ASN A 73 -9.12 14.44 -17.81
N TYR A 74 -8.93 14.57 -16.50
CA TYR A 74 -9.77 15.42 -15.65
C TYR A 74 -9.19 16.82 -15.39
N PHE A 75 -7.87 17.00 -15.51
CA PHE A 75 -7.20 18.30 -15.31
C PHE A 75 -6.97 19.11 -16.61
N LYS A 76 -7.55 18.67 -17.74
CA LYS A 76 -7.53 19.41 -19.00
C LYS A 76 -8.88 20.03 -19.40
N LEU A 77 -9.92 19.91 -18.57
CA LEU A 77 -11.28 20.34 -18.92
C LEU A 77 -12.05 21.17 -17.89
N TYR A 78 -11.42 21.70 -16.83
CA TYR A 78 -11.95 22.81 -16.05
C TYR A 78 -10.81 23.67 -15.50
#